data_AF-A0A8T3Z812-F1
#
_entry.id   AF-A0A8T3Z812-F1
#
_cell.length_a   1.000
_cell.length_b   1.000
_cell.length_c   1.000
_cell.angle_alpha   90.00
_cell.angle_beta   90.00
_cell.angle_gamma   90.00
#
_symmetry.space_group_name_H-M   'P 1'
#
loop_
_entity.id
_entity.type
_entity.pdbx_description
1 polymer ?
#
loop_
_entity_poly.entity_id
_entity_poly.type
_entity_poly.pdbx_seq_one_letter_code
_entity_poly.pdbx_strand_id
1 'polypeptide(L)'
;MNVSELSLQELIDAFVASGLLVDRTTIEELIKRREVAPFLPILHDDRYWKIRNTASGDGWTPIHSVFMLGMMGNVAAFEAVAYAFRNRVEELGDWITEDGSRILSAFGTDFFDRIREITLDATFDTYVRLAALEALVALSADCHDLNNRTIDTCKVVLRDSDHVLVGLALPVLAEVKDDDLFGFVKSTFHALPFARDVTDMEDLEQLHAGTSSMPVVARCKESLWTHFSKEKLDYLYKINYGSSRKQEKNDDVHALSTVRCSACGNAMECPQSMLTAKNHLCSTCVQQSGDKTLQAAVSEMQHGLDYLAAVGKKLDSLKLREQDIEKLLESADAKHLVEIDADPNTEEGVARLMNALFFGGDWDKQLQWTEKHGRKRDAKLVQQMITDSKMNQGLP
;
A
#
# COMPACT_ATOMS: atom_id res chain seq x y z
N MET A 1 -23.28 26.98 5.93
CA MET A 1 -24.46 26.11 6.06
C MET A 1 -24.37 25.41 7.40
N ASN A 2 -25.46 25.33 8.15
CA ASN A 2 -25.44 24.68 9.46
C ASN A 2 -25.46 23.16 9.26
N VAL A 3 -24.36 22.47 9.60
CA VAL A 3 -24.21 21.01 9.39
C VAL A 3 -25.35 20.22 10.04
N SER A 4 -25.88 20.71 11.17
CA SER A 4 -26.99 20.07 11.89
C SER A 4 -28.34 20.09 11.15
N GLU A 5 -28.49 20.94 10.13
CA GLU A 5 -29.72 21.03 9.32
C GLU A 5 -29.71 20.09 8.10
N LEU A 6 -28.55 19.48 7.80
CA LEU A 6 -28.42 18.57 6.65
C LEU A 6 -29.14 17.25 6.91
N SER A 7 -29.78 16.71 5.87
CA SER A 7 -30.23 15.32 5.87
C SER A 7 -29.04 14.36 6.00
N LEU A 8 -29.30 13.10 6.37
CA LEU A 8 -28.23 12.11 6.53
C LEU A 8 -27.47 11.89 5.21
N GLN A 9 -28.19 11.87 4.09
CA GLN A 9 -27.57 11.71 2.78
C GLN A 9 -26.68 12.90 2.44
N GLU A 10 -27.14 14.13 2.68
CA GLU A 10 -26.32 15.34 2.44
C GLU A 10 -25.06 15.37 3.30
N LEU A 11 -25.12 14.88 4.54
CA LEU A 11 -23.93 14.73 5.38
C LEU A 11 -22.96 13.68 4.86
N ILE A 12 -23.46 12.53 4.40
CA ILE A 12 -22.63 11.47 3.84
C ILE A 12 -21.99 11.95 2.53
N ASP A 13 -22.73 12.65 1.68
CA ASP A 13 -22.21 13.23 0.45
C ASP A 13 -21.11 14.28 0.76
N ALA A 14 -21.33 15.13 1.75
CA ALA A 14 -20.33 16.10 2.22
C ALA A 14 -19.09 15.41 2.82
N PHE A 15 -19.28 14.35 3.61
CA PHE A 15 -18.21 13.54 4.18
C PHE A 15 -17.35 12.88 3.09
N VAL A 16 -17.97 12.21 2.13
CA VAL A 16 -17.29 11.59 0.99
C VAL A 16 -16.52 12.65 0.19
N ALA A 17 -17.17 13.78 -0.11
CA ALA A 17 -16.56 14.85 -0.90
C ALA A 17 -15.37 15.53 -0.21
N SER A 18 -15.31 15.49 1.12
CA SER A 18 -14.21 16.09 1.89
C SER A 18 -12.92 15.27 1.84
N GLY A 19 -13.00 13.96 1.55
CA GLY A 19 -11.83 13.08 1.52
C GLY A 19 -11.03 13.12 2.82
N LEU A 20 -9.70 13.20 2.71
CA LEU A 20 -8.80 13.31 3.86
C LEU A 20 -9.09 14.51 4.77
N LEU A 21 -9.50 15.65 4.20
CA LEU A 21 -9.64 16.91 4.94
C LEU A 21 -11.06 17.15 5.46
N VAL A 22 -11.75 16.08 5.85
CA VAL A 22 -13.06 16.16 6.48
C VAL A 22 -13.04 17.03 7.75
N ASP A 23 -14.01 17.93 7.85
CA ASP A 23 -14.13 18.80 9.01
C ASP A 23 -14.74 18.04 10.20
N ARG A 24 -14.26 18.41 11.40
CA ARG A 24 -14.68 17.80 12.66
C ARG A 24 -16.19 17.88 12.89
N THR A 25 -16.84 18.96 12.48
CA THR A 25 -18.28 19.18 12.71
C THR A 25 -19.12 18.16 11.96
N THR A 26 -18.75 17.85 10.72
CA THR A 26 -19.38 16.80 9.91
C THR A 26 -19.24 15.43 10.58
N ILE A 27 -18.05 15.11 11.09
CA ILE A 27 -17.79 13.85 11.81
C ILE A 27 -18.62 13.76 13.09
N GLU A 28 -18.63 14.81 13.91
CA GLU A 28 -19.40 14.86 15.16
C GLU A 28 -20.90 14.64 14.93
N GLU A 29 -21.47 15.28 13.91
CA GLU A 29 -22.89 15.13 13.59
C GLU A 29 -23.21 13.73 13.06
N LEU A 30 -22.36 13.12 12.22
CA LEU A 30 -22.53 11.74 11.76
C LEU A 30 -22.45 10.72 12.91
N ILE A 31 -21.49 10.87 13.82
CA ILE A 31 -21.36 10.00 15.01
C ILE A 31 -22.58 10.15 15.91
N LYS A 32 -23.07 11.38 16.12
CA LYS A 32 -24.24 11.66 16.94
C LYS A 32 -25.51 10.98 16.42
N ARG A 33 -25.66 10.83 15.11
CA ARG A 33 -26.80 10.12 14.50
C ARG A 33 -26.76 8.61 14.77
N ARG A 34 -25.58 8.03 15.00
CA ARG A 34 -25.35 6.59 15.30
C ARG A 34 -25.91 5.64 14.25
N GLU A 35 -26.09 6.10 13.01
CA GLU A 35 -26.59 5.29 11.90
C GLU A 35 -25.41 4.64 11.17
N VAL A 36 -25.33 3.31 11.24
CA VAL A 36 -24.24 2.53 10.61
C VAL A 36 -24.50 2.25 9.12
N ALA A 37 -25.78 2.11 8.74
CA ALA A 37 -26.17 1.71 7.40
C ALA A 37 -25.53 2.53 6.26
N PRO A 38 -25.36 3.87 6.37
CA PRO A 38 -24.71 4.65 5.33
C PRO A 38 -23.22 4.35 5.12
N PHE A 39 -22.53 3.78 6.10
CA PHE A 39 -21.10 3.45 6.00
C PHE A 39 -20.86 2.09 5.34
N LEU A 40 -21.85 1.19 5.31
CA LEU A 40 -21.69 -0.14 4.71
C LEU A 40 -21.37 -0.06 3.21
N PRO A 41 -22.07 0.75 2.37
CA PRO A 41 -21.67 0.94 0.98
C PRO A 41 -20.26 1.49 0.83
N ILE A 42 -19.83 2.39 1.72
CA ILE A 42 -18.48 2.98 1.70
C ILE A 42 -17.41 1.91 1.91
N LEU A 43 -17.62 1.00 2.87
CA LEU A 43 -16.68 -0.08 3.15
C LEU A 43 -16.71 -1.21 2.12
N HIS A 44 -17.87 -1.48 1.52
CA HIS A 44 -18.06 -2.59 0.60
C HIS A 44 -17.65 -2.27 -0.83
N ASP A 45 -17.78 -1.02 -1.27
CA ASP A 45 -17.58 -0.64 -2.67
C ASP A 45 -16.14 -0.18 -2.95
N ASP A 46 -15.46 -0.91 -3.84
CA ASP A 46 -14.08 -0.63 -4.28
C ASP A 46 -13.85 0.81 -4.75
N ARG A 47 -14.90 1.51 -5.19
CA ARG A 47 -14.79 2.90 -5.66
C ARG A 47 -14.29 3.85 -4.57
N TYR A 48 -14.61 3.59 -3.29
CA TYR A 48 -14.18 4.43 -2.18
C TYR A 48 -12.74 4.16 -1.73
N TRP A 49 -12.22 2.97 -2.02
CA TRP A 49 -10.86 2.53 -1.64
C TRP A 49 -9.78 2.92 -2.65
N LYS A 50 -10.16 3.30 -3.87
CA LYS A 50 -9.21 3.64 -4.94
C LYS A 50 -8.62 5.04 -4.75
N ILE A 51 -7.35 5.08 -4.36
CA ILE A 51 -6.53 6.29 -4.35
C ILE A 51 -6.28 6.71 -5.81
N ARG A 52 -6.79 7.89 -6.21
CA ARG A 52 -6.56 8.56 -7.50
C ARG A 52 -7.11 7.83 -8.75
N ASN A 53 -8.38 8.05 -9.10
CA ASN A 53 -8.81 8.31 -10.50
C ASN A 53 -10.32 8.48 -10.73
N THR A 54 -11.14 8.71 -9.71
CA THR A 54 -12.57 9.00 -9.95
C THR A 54 -13.06 10.10 -9.04
N ALA A 55 -14.03 10.87 -9.50
CA ALA A 55 -14.64 12.00 -8.81
C ALA A 55 -15.35 11.64 -7.47
N SER A 56 -15.21 10.41 -6.95
CA SER A 56 -16.00 9.89 -5.83
C SER A 56 -15.19 9.19 -4.72
N GLY A 57 -13.86 9.29 -4.67
CA GLY A 57 -13.08 8.75 -3.55
C GLY A 57 -11.58 9.00 -3.67
N ASP A 58 -10.95 9.32 -2.54
CA ASP A 58 -9.50 9.52 -2.42
C ASP A 58 -8.81 8.44 -1.56
N GLY A 59 -9.53 7.36 -1.24
CA GLY A 59 -9.09 6.28 -0.34
C GLY A 59 -9.28 6.59 1.15
N TRP A 60 -9.54 7.85 1.53
CA TRP A 60 -9.61 8.27 2.93
C TRP A 60 -10.98 8.10 3.56
N THR A 61 -12.05 8.23 2.77
CA THR A 61 -13.42 8.04 3.24
C THR A 61 -13.62 6.71 3.98
N PRO A 62 -13.21 5.54 3.46
CA PRO A 62 -13.36 4.29 4.19
C PRO A 62 -12.48 4.23 5.45
N ILE A 63 -11.27 4.80 5.42
CA ILE A 63 -10.39 4.87 6.60
C ILE A 63 -11.08 5.68 7.70
N HIS A 64 -11.54 6.90 7.41
CA HIS A 64 -12.29 7.72 8.36
C HIS A 64 -13.54 7.01 8.88
N SER A 65 -14.24 6.26 8.02
CA SER A 65 -15.43 5.49 8.40
C SER A 65 -15.12 4.46 9.49
N VAL A 66 -13.99 3.74 9.41
CA VAL A 66 -13.59 2.76 10.44
C VAL A 66 -13.38 3.43 11.81
N PHE A 67 -12.72 4.60 11.86
CA PHE A 67 -12.57 5.36 13.12
C PHE A 67 -13.91 5.83 13.67
N MET A 68 -14.81 6.32 12.82
CA MET A 68 -16.14 6.76 13.24
C MET A 68 -16.97 5.61 13.80
N LEU A 69 -16.93 4.44 13.15
CA LEU A 69 -17.62 3.24 13.62
C LEU A 69 -17.08 2.79 14.98
N GLY A 70 -15.77 2.84 15.21
CA GLY A 70 -15.17 2.64 16.54
C GLY A 70 -15.75 3.60 17.59
N MET A 71 -15.91 4.88 17.26
CA MET A 71 -16.52 5.87 18.16
C MET A 71 -18.03 5.68 18.38
N MET A 72 -18.75 5.06 17.44
CA MET A 72 -20.18 4.77 17.61
C MET A 72 -20.43 3.65 18.65
N GLY A 73 -19.50 2.71 18.79
CA GLY A 73 -19.45 1.75 19.90
C GLY A 73 -20.63 0.78 20.00
N ASN A 74 -21.38 0.54 18.90
CA ASN A 74 -22.52 -0.38 18.90
C ASN A 74 -22.24 -1.63 18.07
N VAL A 75 -23.10 -2.65 18.20
CA VAL A 75 -22.88 -3.97 17.58
C VAL A 75 -22.78 -3.88 16.06
N ALA A 76 -23.66 -3.12 15.41
CA ALA A 76 -23.61 -2.97 13.96
C ALA A 76 -22.31 -2.29 13.49
N ALA A 77 -21.81 -1.33 14.26
CA ALA A 77 -20.56 -0.66 13.97
C ALA A 77 -19.35 -1.60 14.12
N PHE A 78 -19.37 -2.47 15.15
CA PHE A 78 -18.34 -3.49 15.34
C PHE A 78 -18.30 -4.46 14.15
N GLU A 79 -19.46 -4.97 13.72
CA GLU A 79 -19.54 -5.87 12.57
C GLU A 79 -19.01 -5.23 11.28
N ALA A 80 -19.29 -3.94 11.08
CA ALA A 80 -18.76 -3.18 9.95
C ALA A 80 -17.23 -3.04 9.99
N VAL A 81 -16.65 -2.78 11.17
CA VAL A 81 -15.19 -2.74 11.36
C VAL A 81 -14.57 -4.13 11.15
N ALA A 82 -15.15 -5.18 11.73
CA ALA A 82 -14.69 -6.55 11.56
C ALA A 82 -14.75 -6.99 10.09
N TYR A 83 -15.79 -6.59 9.35
CA TYR A 83 -15.85 -6.78 7.90
C TYR A 83 -14.67 -6.13 7.18
N ALA A 84 -14.38 -4.86 7.47
CA ALA A 84 -13.26 -4.15 6.84
C ALA A 84 -11.93 -4.83 7.16
N PHE A 85 -11.71 -5.21 8.43
CA PHE A 85 -10.50 -5.90 8.86
C PHE A 85 -10.35 -7.30 8.25
N ARG A 86 -11.44 -7.95 7.84
CA ARG A 86 -11.38 -9.25 7.15
C ARG A 86 -11.13 -9.11 5.65
N ASN A 87 -11.75 -8.13 5.01
CA ASN A 87 -11.89 -8.10 3.55
C ASN A 87 -11.09 -6.96 2.89
N ARG A 88 -10.52 -6.04 3.66
CA ARG A 88 -9.82 -4.83 3.19
C ARG A 88 -8.45 -4.66 3.82
N VAL A 89 -7.78 -5.77 4.14
CA VAL A 89 -6.48 -5.76 4.84
C VAL A 89 -5.43 -5.02 4.03
N GLU A 90 -5.35 -5.29 2.73
CA GLU A 90 -4.37 -4.67 1.84
C GLU A 90 -4.58 -3.15 1.72
N GLU A 91 -5.84 -2.70 1.62
CA GLU A 91 -6.16 -1.27 1.51
C GLU A 91 -6.04 -0.53 2.85
N LEU A 92 -6.25 -1.21 3.97
CA LEU A 92 -6.02 -0.65 5.29
C LEU A 92 -4.51 -0.61 5.64
N GLY A 93 -3.71 -1.58 5.19
CA GLY A 93 -2.26 -1.58 5.38
C GLY A 93 -1.83 -1.20 6.80
N ASP A 94 -0.95 -0.20 6.91
CA ASP A 94 -0.37 0.27 8.17
C ASP A 94 -1.42 0.78 9.18
N TRP A 95 -2.62 1.15 8.74
CA TRP A 95 -3.70 1.56 9.66
C TRP A 95 -4.12 0.46 10.62
N ILE A 96 -3.99 -0.81 10.22
CA ILE A 96 -4.24 -1.95 11.10
C ILE A 96 -3.21 -1.97 12.23
N THR A 97 -1.93 -1.82 11.90
CA THR A 97 -0.83 -1.89 12.86
C THR A 97 -0.68 -0.64 13.73
N GLU A 98 -1.04 0.54 13.21
CA GLU A 98 -0.91 1.81 13.95
C GLU A 98 -2.13 2.10 14.83
N ASP A 99 -3.35 1.85 14.33
CA ASP A 99 -4.59 2.31 14.96
C ASP A 99 -5.60 1.19 15.20
N GLY A 100 -5.43 0.00 14.62
CA GLY A 100 -6.41 -1.08 14.68
C GLY A 100 -6.78 -1.50 16.10
N SER A 101 -5.78 -1.59 16.99
CA SER A 101 -5.99 -1.95 18.40
C SER A 101 -6.74 -0.87 19.17
N ARG A 102 -6.44 0.40 18.89
CA ARG A 102 -7.16 1.55 19.44
C ARG A 102 -8.62 1.61 18.96
N ILE A 103 -8.88 1.26 17.70
CA ILE A 103 -10.24 1.18 17.16
C ILE A 103 -11.04 0.07 17.87
N LEU A 104 -10.45 -1.11 18.02
CA LEU A 104 -11.11 -2.25 18.68
C LEU A 104 -11.32 -2.00 20.17
N SER A 105 -10.36 -1.40 20.88
CA SER A 105 -10.49 -1.08 22.31
C SER A 105 -11.59 -0.04 22.58
N ALA A 106 -11.85 0.88 21.64
CA ALA A 106 -12.87 1.92 21.78
C ALA A 106 -14.31 1.36 21.90
N PHE A 107 -14.56 0.13 21.45
CA PHE A 107 -15.84 -0.55 21.65
C PHE A 107 -16.10 -0.94 23.12
N GLY A 108 -15.05 -1.00 23.94
CA GLY A 108 -15.16 -1.26 25.37
C GLY A 108 -15.32 -2.75 25.74
N THR A 109 -15.45 -2.99 27.04
CA THR A 109 -15.41 -4.34 27.64
C THR A 109 -16.57 -5.23 27.21
N ASP A 110 -17.71 -4.66 26.81
CA ASP A 110 -18.88 -5.41 26.33
C ASP A 110 -18.58 -6.19 25.04
N PHE A 111 -17.54 -5.79 24.29
CA PHE A 111 -17.11 -6.43 23.06
C PHE A 111 -15.93 -7.40 23.25
N PHE A 112 -15.50 -7.65 24.49
CA PHE A 112 -14.33 -8.48 24.79
C PHE A 112 -14.37 -9.84 24.08
N ASP A 113 -15.49 -10.56 24.16
CA ASP A 113 -15.60 -11.89 23.53
C ASP A 113 -15.49 -11.84 22.01
N ARG A 114 -16.04 -10.82 21.37
CA ARG A 114 -15.95 -10.66 19.91
C ARG A 114 -14.54 -10.30 19.46
N ILE A 115 -13.84 -9.45 20.21
CA ILE A 115 -12.43 -9.12 19.96
C ILE A 115 -11.55 -10.35 20.17
N ARG A 116 -11.88 -11.17 21.18
CA ARG A 116 -11.23 -12.47 21.42
C ARG A 116 -11.44 -13.45 20.29
N GLU A 117 -12.64 -13.51 19.71
CA GLU A 117 -12.91 -14.31 18.52
C GLU A 117 -12.02 -13.88 17.34
N ILE A 118 -11.86 -12.59 17.07
CA ILE A 118 -10.94 -12.08 16.02
C ILE A 118 -9.49 -12.52 16.30
N THR A 119 -9.03 -12.38 17.55
CA THR A 119 -7.65 -12.76 17.95
C THR A 119 -7.34 -14.23 17.65
N LEU A 120 -8.31 -15.11 17.89
CA LEU A 120 -8.14 -16.56 17.78
C LEU A 120 -8.53 -17.15 16.43
N ASP A 121 -9.18 -16.37 15.56
CA ASP A 121 -9.63 -16.81 14.24
C ASP A 121 -8.50 -16.67 13.21
N ALA A 122 -7.90 -17.80 12.84
CA ALA A 122 -6.80 -17.89 11.87
C ALA A 122 -7.18 -17.48 10.43
N THR A 123 -8.46 -17.19 10.15
CA THR A 123 -8.87 -16.63 8.86
C THR A 123 -8.65 -15.12 8.75
N PHE A 124 -8.40 -14.44 9.87
CA PHE A 124 -7.93 -13.05 9.86
C PHE A 124 -6.42 -12.98 9.61
N ASP A 125 -6.01 -11.88 9.00
CA ASP A 125 -4.61 -11.53 8.83
C ASP A 125 -3.87 -11.41 10.16
N THR A 126 -2.59 -11.79 10.17
CA THR A 126 -1.70 -11.76 11.34
C THR A 126 -1.72 -10.41 12.06
N TYR A 127 -1.68 -9.29 11.34
CA TYR A 127 -1.66 -7.95 11.93
C TYR A 127 -3.01 -7.55 12.52
N VAL A 128 -4.12 -8.01 11.95
CA VAL A 128 -5.46 -7.83 12.51
C VAL A 128 -5.59 -8.60 13.83
N ARG A 129 -5.13 -9.85 13.85
CA ARG A 129 -5.15 -10.70 15.05
C ARG A 129 -4.28 -10.09 16.16
N LEU A 130 -3.12 -9.54 15.81
CA LEU A 130 -2.26 -8.81 16.74
C LEU A 130 -2.95 -7.55 17.29
N ALA A 131 -3.54 -6.73 16.44
CA ALA A 131 -4.29 -5.55 16.85
C ALA A 131 -5.46 -5.90 17.80
N ALA A 132 -6.15 -7.01 17.55
CA ALA A 132 -7.19 -7.51 18.45
C ALA A 132 -6.62 -7.98 19.80
N LEU A 133 -5.48 -8.67 19.82
CA LEU A 133 -4.80 -9.07 21.06
C LEU A 133 -4.40 -7.84 21.90
N GLU A 134 -3.80 -6.83 21.27
CA GLU A 134 -3.45 -5.57 21.92
C GLU A 134 -4.66 -4.91 22.57
N ALA A 135 -5.80 -4.87 21.85
CA ALA A 135 -7.05 -4.34 22.38
C ALA A 135 -7.55 -5.12 23.61
N LEU A 136 -7.47 -6.46 23.61
CA LEU A 136 -7.85 -7.28 24.77
C LEU A 136 -6.99 -6.98 26.00
N VAL A 137 -5.66 -6.92 25.79
CA VAL A 137 -4.72 -6.61 26.88
C VAL A 137 -5.03 -5.23 27.45
N ALA A 138 -5.23 -4.22 26.59
CA ALA A 138 -5.60 -2.88 27.01
C ALA A 138 -6.94 -2.81 27.77
N LEU A 139 -7.97 -3.53 27.32
CA LEU A 139 -9.27 -3.61 27.99
C LEU A 139 -9.17 -4.28 29.37
N SER A 140 -8.31 -5.29 29.50
CA SER A 140 -8.12 -6.00 30.78
C SER A 140 -7.23 -5.26 31.78
N ALA A 141 -6.38 -4.34 31.32
CA ALA A 141 -5.47 -3.59 32.19
C ALA A 141 -6.21 -2.80 33.29
N ASP A 142 -7.45 -2.36 33.00
CA ASP A 142 -8.29 -1.61 33.94
C ASP A 142 -9.46 -2.46 34.50
N CYS A 143 -9.56 -3.74 34.12
CA CYS A 143 -10.69 -4.61 34.47
C CYS A 143 -10.23 -5.98 34.98
N HIS A 144 -10.18 -6.12 36.30
CA HIS A 144 -9.70 -7.35 36.97
C HIS A 144 -10.48 -8.61 36.52
N ASP A 145 -11.78 -8.49 36.27
CA ASP A 145 -12.62 -9.62 35.84
C ASP A 145 -12.23 -10.18 34.46
N LEU A 146 -11.60 -9.35 33.61
CA LEU A 146 -11.14 -9.76 32.29
C LEU A 146 -9.71 -10.30 32.29
N ASN A 147 -8.91 -9.99 33.31
CA ASN A 147 -7.48 -10.31 33.35
C ASN A 147 -7.20 -11.81 33.13
N ASN A 148 -7.89 -12.69 33.87
CA ASN A 148 -7.70 -14.14 33.73
C ASN A 148 -8.07 -14.64 32.32
N ARG A 149 -9.13 -14.09 31.73
CA ARG A 149 -9.59 -14.45 30.39
C ARG A 149 -8.61 -13.97 29.32
N THR A 150 -7.99 -12.81 29.52
CA THR A 150 -6.90 -12.31 28.70
C THR A 150 -5.69 -13.23 28.81
N ILE A 151 -5.24 -13.56 30.03
CA ILE A 151 -4.11 -14.49 30.25
C ILE A 151 -4.33 -15.82 29.54
N ASP A 152 -5.53 -16.40 29.63
CA ASP A 152 -5.87 -17.64 28.93
C ASP A 152 -5.77 -17.49 27.41
N THR A 153 -6.26 -16.37 26.88
CA THR A 153 -6.18 -16.06 25.44
C THR A 153 -4.72 -15.89 25.00
N CYS A 154 -3.91 -15.17 25.78
CA CYS A 154 -2.47 -15.00 25.57
C CYS A 154 -1.73 -16.34 25.53
N LYS A 155 -2.05 -17.26 26.45
CA LYS A 155 -1.46 -18.62 26.48
C LYS A 155 -1.85 -19.44 25.25
N VAL A 156 -3.03 -19.21 24.68
CA VAL A 156 -3.43 -19.83 23.40
C VAL A 156 -2.62 -19.24 22.25
N VAL A 157 -2.47 -17.91 22.18
CA VAL A 157 -1.67 -17.24 21.14
C VAL A 157 -0.21 -17.70 21.16
N LEU A 158 0.41 -17.87 22.33
CA LEU A 158 1.80 -18.38 22.43
C LEU A 158 2.00 -19.79 21.85
N ARG A 159 0.91 -20.53 21.60
CA ARG A 159 0.91 -21.88 21.01
C ARG A 159 0.43 -21.87 19.56
N ASP A 160 0.21 -20.70 18.97
CA ASP A 160 -0.24 -20.56 17.59
C ASP A 160 0.82 -21.09 16.62
N SER A 161 0.35 -21.66 15.50
CA SER A 161 1.21 -22.12 14.42
C SER A 161 1.80 -20.97 13.60
N ASP A 162 1.18 -19.78 13.63
CA ASP A 162 1.71 -18.58 13.01
C ASP A 162 2.83 -17.97 13.88
N HIS A 163 4.07 -18.39 13.62
CA HIS A 163 5.23 -17.89 14.36
C HIS A 163 5.48 -16.38 14.19
N VAL A 164 4.97 -15.76 13.11
CA VAL A 164 5.07 -14.30 12.93
C VAL A 164 4.16 -13.61 13.93
N LEU A 165 2.89 -14.05 14.05
CA LEU A 165 1.99 -13.57 15.09
C LEU A 165 2.58 -13.75 16.49
N VAL A 166 3.09 -14.95 16.80
CA VAL A 166 3.66 -15.24 18.13
C VAL A 166 4.83 -14.31 18.45
N GLY A 167 5.75 -14.13 17.49
CA GLY A 167 6.90 -13.24 17.66
C GLY A 167 6.51 -11.78 17.88
N LEU A 168 5.56 -11.28 17.08
CA LEU A 168 5.04 -9.92 17.20
C LEU A 168 4.22 -9.68 18.47
N ALA A 169 3.59 -10.72 19.02
CA ALA A 169 2.77 -10.62 20.22
C ALA A 169 3.60 -10.50 21.51
N LEU A 170 4.86 -10.95 21.54
CA LEU A 170 5.64 -11.03 22.79
C LEU A 170 5.70 -9.71 23.60
N PRO A 171 5.92 -8.52 22.99
CA PRO A 171 5.89 -7.25 23.73
C PRO A 171 4.55 -7.01 24.44
N VAL A 172 3.45 -7.24 23.72
CA VAL A 172 2.08 -7.06 24.23
C VAL A 172 1.80 -8.03 25.38
N LEU A 173 2.25 -9.27 25.24
CA LEU A 173 2.10 -10.31 26.25
C LEU A 173 2.93 -10.03 27.52
N ALA A 174 4.11 -9.42 27.37
CA ALA A 174 4.95 -9.04 28.50
C ALA A 174 4.30 -7.95 29.36
N GLU A 175 3.46 -7.08 28.79
CA GLU A 175 2.75 -6.03 29.55
C GLU A 175 1.67 -6.59 30.48
N VAL A 176 1.19 -7.82 30.25
CA VAL A 176 0.29 -8.52 31.16
C VAL A 176 1.06 -8.83 32.44
N LYS A 177 0.60 -8.28 33.58
CA LYS A 177 1.27 -8.39 34.88
C LYS A 177 1.02 -9.76 35.54
N ASP A 178 1.44 -10.82 34.85
CA ASP A 178 1.35 -12.22 35.27
C ASP A 178 2.70 -12.92 35.09
N ASP A 179 3.34 -13.30 36.20
CA ASP A 179 4.70 -13.88 36.22
C ASP A 179 4.77 -15.21 35.47
N ASP A 180 3.71 -16.03 35.57
CA ASP A 180 3.62 -17.32 34.89
C ASP A 180 3.59 -17.13 33.37
N LEU A 181 2.72 -16.24 32.87
CA LEU A 181 2.67 -15.85 31.45
C LEU A 181 4.02 -15.28 31.00
N PHE A 182 4.66 -14.43 31.79
CA PHE A 182 5.97 -13.87 31.44
C PHE A 182 7.06 -14.96 31.37
N GLY A 183 6.98 -15.99 32.21
CA GLY A 183 7.80 -17.20 32.08
C GLY A 183 7.65 -17.89 30.71
N PHE A 184 6.42 -17.99 30.20
CA PHE A 184 6.16 -18.49 28.85
C PHE A 184 6.69 -17.54 27.76
N VAL A 185 6.53 -16.23 27.92
CA VAL A 185 7.05 -15.21 26.98
C VAL A 185 8.57 -15.37 26.83
N LYS A 186 9.32 -15.44 27.94
CA LYS A 186 10.78 -15.63 27.90
C LYS A 186 11.20 -16.93 27.20
N SER A 187 10.51 -18.02 27.53
CA SER A 187 10.78 -19.33 26.91
C SER A 187 10.52 -19.29 25.40
N THR A 188 9.45 -18.62 24.99
CA THR A 188 9.05 -18.46 23.58
C THR A 188 10.03 -17.58 22.81
N PHE A 189 10.46 -16.45 23.40
CA PHE A 189 11.50 -15.57 22.83
C PHE A 189 12.80 -16.33 22.51
N HIS A 190 13.24 -17.21 23.42
CA HIS A 190 14.46 -17.99 23.19
C HIS A 190 14.28 -19.06 22.10
N ALA A 191 13.08 -19.63 21.99
CA ALA A 191 12.75 -20.68 21.04
C ALA A 191 12.49 -20.17 19.61
N LEU A 192 12.07 -18.92 19.44
CA LEU A 192 11.74 -18.33 18.14
C LEU A 192 12.83 -17.34 17.68
N PRO A 193 13.66 -17.69 16.69
CA PRO A 193 14.70 -16.79 16.19
C PRO A 193 14.16 -15.42 15.73
N PHE A 194 13.03 -15.42 15.01
CA PHE A 194 12.37 -14.21 14.50
C PHE A 194 11.97 -13.22 15.60
N ALA A 195 11.69 -13.68 16.83
CA ALA A 195 11.36 -12.79 17.94
C ALA A 195 12.47 -11.77 18.23
N ARG A 196 13.73 -12.13 17.96
CA ARG A 196 14.90 -11.26 18.16
C ARG A 196 15.04 -10.16 17.12
N ASP A 197 14.34 -10.28 15.99
CA ASP A 197 14.28 -9.23 14.96
C ASP A 197 13.20 -8.19 15.29
N VAL A 198 12.28 -8.52 16.20
CA VAL A 198 11.15 -7.68 16.60
C VAL A 198 11.44 -6.92 17.89
N THR A 199 12.05 -7.58 18.88
CA THR A 199 12.28 -7.03 20.23
C THR A 199 13.48 -7.71 20.87
N ASP A 200 13.96 -7.21 22.00
CA ASP A 200 14.97 -7.85 22.82
C ASP A 200 14.45 -8.20 24.23
N MET A 201 15.25 -8.97 24.98
CA MET A 201 14.84 -9.40 26.32
C MET A 201 14.75 -8.23 27.31
N GLU A 202 15.58 -7.19 27.14
CA GLU A 202 15.57 -6.03 28.03
C GLU A 202 14.26 -5.26 27.88
N ASP A 203 13.80 -5.04 26.65
CA ASP A 203 12.51 -4.44 26.34
C ASP A 203 11.36 -5.24 26.97
N LEU A 204 11.37 -6.57 26.81
CA LEU A 204 10.35 -7.45 27.40
C LEU A 204 10.32 -7.36 28.94
N GLU A 205 11.49 -7.31 29.59
CA GLU A 205 11.60 -7.13 31.03
C GLU A 205 11.11 -5.73 31.48
N GLN A 206 11.42 -4.68 30.74
CA GLN A 206 10.94 -3.32 31.03
C GLN A 206 9.42 -3.21 30.86
N LEU A 207 8.84 -3.82 29.82
CA LEU A 207 7.40 -3.89 29.60
C LEU A 207 6.70 -4.63 30.75
N HIS A 208 7.26 -5.77 31.18
CA HIS A 208 6.74 -6.53 32.31
C HIS A 208 6.85 -5.79 33.64
N ALA A 209 7.98 -5.11 33.90
CA ALA A 209 8.16 -4.25 35.07
C ALA A 209 7.28 -2.99 35.04
N GLY A 210 6.75 -2.61 33.87
CA GLY A 210 5.97 -1.38 33.69
C GLY A 210 6.84 -0.12 33.67
N THR A 211 8.12 -0.26 33.30
CA THR A 211 9.10 0.84 33.24
C THR A 211 9.41 1.27 31.80
N SER A 212 8.89 0.57 30.80
CA SER A 212 9.03 0.95 29.39
C SER A 212 8.41 2.33 29.11
N SER A 213 9.08 3.12 28.26
CA SER A 213 8.60 4.42 27.80
C SER A 213 7.59 4.32 26.66
N MET A 214 7.42 3.14 26.06
CA MET A 214 6.55 2.90 24.92
C MET A 214 5.61 1.69 25.15
N PRO A 215 4.75 1.70 26.18
CA PRO A 215 3.79 0.63 26.39
C PRO A 215 2.70 0.63 25.31
N VAL A 216 2.46 -0.54 24.71
CA VAL A 216 1.41 -0.81 23.72
C VAL A 216 0.03 -0.53 24.31
N VAL A 217 -0.19 -0.85 25.59
CA VAL A 217 -1.48 -0.57 26.26
C VAL A 217 -1.81 0.92 26.27
N ALA A 218 -0.82 1.81 26.39
CA ALA A 218 -1.07 3.25 26.40
C ALA A 218 -1.56 3.75 25.04
N ARG A 219 -0.99 3.26 23.93
CA ARG A 219 -1.44 3.59 22.56
C ARG A 219 -2.91 3.22 22.35
N CYS A 220 -3.33 2.07 22.86
CA CYS A 220 -4.71 1.58 22.74
C CYS A 220 -5.73 2.46 23.48
N LYS A 221 -5.28 3.31 24.42
CA LYS A 221 -6.14 4.21 25.22
C LYS A 221 -6.19 5.63 24.65
N GLU A 222 -5.46 5.91 23.59
CA GLU A 222 -5.54 7.21 22.92
C GLU A 222 -6.94 7.46 22.36
N SER A 223 -7.32 8.73 22.27
CA SER A 223 -8.62 9.10 21.70
C SER A 223 -8.64 8.87 20.19
N LEU A 224 -9.69 8.23 19.66
CA LEU A 224 -9.92 8.14 18.21
C LEU A 224 -10.05 9.52 17.55
N TRP A 225 -10.38 10.57 18.31
CA TRP A 225 -10.41 11.95 17.82
C TRP A 225 -9.04 12.49 17.41
N THR A 226 -7.94 11.89 17.87
CA THR A 226 -6.59 12.26 17.45
C THR A 226 -6.40 12.07 15.94
N HIS A 227 -7.06 11.07 15.35
CA HIS A 227 -7.07 10.86 13.89
C HIS A 227 -7.61 12.09 13.13
N PHE A 228 -8.66 12.70 13.69
CA PHE A 228 -9.32 13.89 13.14
C PHE A 228 -8.76 15.20 13.71
N SER A 229 -7.60 15.16 14.37
CA SER A 229 -6.91 16.39 14.77
C SER A 229 -6.36 17.11 13.55
N LYS A 230 -6.33 18.44 13.61
CA LYS A 230 -5.79 19.25 12.52
C LYS A 230 -4.33 18.87 12.24
N GLU A 231 -3.56 18.64 13.29
CA GLU A 231 -2.15 18.26 13.23
C GLU A 231 -1.95 16.93 12.48
N LYS A 232 -2.76 15.90 12.79
CA LYS A 232 -2.67 14.60 12.11
C LYS A 232 -3.16 14.70 10.67
N LEU A 233 -4.28 15.37 10.41
CA LEU A 233 -4.78 15.56 9.04
C LEU A 233 -3.81 16.36 8.16
N ASP A 234 -3.21 17.43 8.69
CA ASP A 234 -2.19 18.23 7.99
C ASP A 234 -0.92 17.40 7.71
N TYR A 235 -0.50 16.56 8.66
CA TYR A 235 0.61 15.62 8.47
C TYR A 235 0.32 14.59 7.37
N LEU A 236 -0.84 13.93 7.44
CA LEU A 236 -1.28 12.95 6.45
C LEU A 236 -1.41 13.60 5.07
N TYR A 237 -1.91 14.83 5.01
CA TYR A 237 -2.01 15.57 3.77
C TYR A 237 -0.63 15.85 3.19
N LYS A 238 0.32 16.27 4.03
CA LYS A 238 1.69 16.54 3.61
C LYS A 238 2.40 15.30 3.04
N ILE A 239 2.25 14.13 3.65
CA ILE A 239 2.95 12.93 3.17
C ILE A 239 2.28 12.35 1.91
N ASN A 240 0.95 12.45 1.77
CA ASN A 240 0.21 11.84 0.65
C ASN A 240 -0.01 12.79 -0.55
N TYR A 241 -0.09 14.10 -0.29
CA TYR A 241 -0.38 15.14 -1.28
C TYR A 241 0.62 16.30 -1.26
N GLY A 242 1.48 16.43 -0.25
CA GLY A 242 2.42 17.55 -0.11
C GLY A 242 3.54 17.54 -1.16
N SER A 243 3.85 16.38 -1.75
CA SER A 243 4.68 16.27 -2.96
C SER A 243 3.92 16.79 -4.20
N SER A 244 2.59 16.64 -4.22
CA SER A 244 1.70 16.98 -5.33
C SER A 244 1.52 18.48 -5.52
N ARG A 245 1.64 19.29 -4.45
CA ARG A 245 1.68 20.76 -4.58
C ARG A 245 3.00 21.30 -5.11
N LYS A 246 4.07 20.48 -5.12
CA LYS A 246 5.27 20.76 -5.91
C LYS A 246 5.18 20.16 -7.32
N GLN A 247 4.41 19.08 -7.51
CA GLN A 247 4.20 18.43 -8.81
C GLN A 247 3.17 19.10 -9.74
N GLU A 248 2.23 19.92 -9.25
CA GLU A 248 1.46 20.82 -10.13
C GLU A 248 2.28 22.04 -10.63
N LYS A 249 3.53 22.17 -10.18
CA LYS A 249 4.58 22.96 -10.86
C LYS A 249 5.65 22.09 -11.52
N ASN A 250 5.45 20.78 -11.54
CA ASN A 250 6.39 19.78 -12.05
C ASN A 250 5.75 18.85 -13.10
N ASP A 251 4.86 19.42 -13.94
CA ASP A 251 4.85 19.07 -15.39
C ASP A 251 6.27 19.26 -16.01
N ASP A 252 7.17 19.90 -15.26
CA ASP A 252 8.60 20.04 -15.46
C ASP A 252 9.46 18.78 -15.16
N VAL A 253 8.92 17.57 -15.02
CA VAL A 253 9.76 16.34 -15.16
C VAL A 253 10.25 16.17 -16.61
N HIS A 254 9.69 16.94 -17.54
CA HIS A 254 10.31 17.27 -18.83
C HIS A 254 10.41 18.78 -19.04
N ALA A 255 10.88 19.56 -18.05
CA ALA A 255 11.25 20.96 -18.28
C ALA A 255 12.43 21.01 -19.26
N LEU A 256 12.12 20.94 -20.54
CA LEU A 256 13.08 21.12 -21.59
C LEU A 256 13.44 22.60 -21.57
N SER A 257 14.63 22.87 -21.05
CA SER A 257 15.18 24.21 -21.11
C SER A 257 15.80 24.41 -22.48
N THR A 258 15.41 25.49 -23.17
CA THR A 258 16.02 25.85 -24.45
C THR A 258 17.44 26.32 -24.21
N VAL A 259 18.42 25.50 -24.60
CA VAL A 259 19.84 25.85 -24.61
C VAL A 259 20.32 26.06 -26.04
N ARG A 260 21.50 26.67 -26.21
CA ARG A 260 22.14 26.78 -27.52
C ARG A 260 23.24 25.73 -27.64
N CYS A 261 23.29 25.07 -28.79
CA CYS A 261 24.40 24.21 -29.15
C CYS A 261 25.72 25.02 -29.12
N SER A 262 26.70 24.56 -28.35
CA SER A 262 28.02 25.18 -28.19
C SER A 262 28.83 25.20 -29.49
N ALA A 263 28.49 24.37 -30.47
CA ALA A 263 29.18 24.32 -31.76
C ALA A 263 28.53 25.19 -32.85
N CYS A 264 27.21 25.12 -33.03
CA CYS A 264 26.52 25.83 -34.12
C CYS A 264 25.58 26.96 -33.67
N GLY A 265 25.34 27.12 -32.37
CA GLY A 265 24.48 28.16 -31.81
C GLY A 265 22.96 27.93 -31.98
N ASN A 266 22.55 26.85 -32.64
CA ASN A 266 21.13 26.49 -32.79
C ASN A 266 20.49 26.20 -31.43
N ALA A 267 19.24 26.63 -31.27
CA ALA A 267 18.44 26.30 -30.10
C ALA A 267 18.11 24.81 -30.09
N MET A 268 18.16 24.20 -28.91
CA MET A 268 17.82 22.81 -28.67
C MET A 268 17.22 22.65 -27.27
N GLU A 269 16.38 21.65 -27.13
CA GLU A 269 15.78 21.29 -25.85
C GLU A 269 16.73 20.39 -25.06
N CYS A 270 17.00 20.74 -23.81
CA CYS A 270 17.92 20.02 -22.94
C CYS A 270 17.24 19.67 -21.61
N PRO A 271 17.30 18.39 -21.17
CA PRO A 271 16.82 18.00 -19.86
C PRO A 271 17.54 18.77 -18.75
N GLN A 272 16.81 19.13 -17.70
CA GLN A 272 17.35 19.93 -16.61
C GLN A 272 18.56 19.28 -15.91
N SER A 273 18.59 17.95 -15.87
CA SER A 273 19.70 17.14 -15.36
C SER A 273 21.02 17.31 -16.15
N MET A 274 20.94 17.78 -17.39
CA MET A 274 22.10 17.99 -18.27
C MET A 274 22.54 19.45 -18.35
N LEU A 275 21.81 20.41 -17.76
CA LEU A 275 22.14 21.84 -17.82
C LEU A 275 23.46 22.23 -17.16
N THR A 276 24.03 21.35 -16.32
CA THR A 276 25.35 21.57 -15.72
C THR A 276 26.49 21.18 -16.67
N ALA A 277 26.20 20.63 -17.85
CA ALA A 277 27.22 20.29 -18.84
C ALA A 277 27.92 21.56 -19.36
N LYS A 278 29.25 21.53 -19.43
CA LYS A 278 30.04 22.66 -19.95
C LYS A 278 29.76 22.94 -21.43
N ASN A 279 29.40 21.90 -22.18
CA ASN A 279 29.11 21.97 -23.60
C ASN A 279 27.80 21.24 -23.89
N HIS A 280 26.92 21.87 -24.65
CA HIS A 280 25.71 21.25 -25.19
C HIS A 280 25.88 21.10 -26.69
N LEU A 281 25.81 19.88 -27.23
CA LEU A 281 25.92 19.66 -28.67
C LEU A 281 24.58 19.15 -29.19
N CYS A 282 24.03 19.79 -30.21
CA CYS A 282 22.85 19.26 -30.90
C CYS A 282 23.22 17.98 -31.65
N SER A 283 22.22 17.13 -31.93
CA SER A 283 22.40 15.85 -32.60
C SER A 283 23.20 15.96 -33.91
N THR A 284 22.96 17.00 -34.72
CA THR A 284 23.71 17.26 -35.95
C THR A 284 25.20 17.54 -35.70
N CYS A 285 25.54 18.34 -34.69
CA CYS A 285 26.92 18.65 -34.36
C CYS A 285 27.64 17.46 -33.72
N VAL A 286 26.93 16.61 -32.96
CA VAL A 286 27.48 15.34 -32.47
C VAL A 286 27.80 14.40 -33.64
N GLN A 287 26.91 14.29 -34.62
CA GLN A 287 27.16 13.48 -35.82
C GLN A 287 28.31 14.02 -36.69
N GLN A 288 28.61 15.32 -36.61
CA GLN A 288 29.68 15.97 -37.37
C GLN A 288 31.00 16.09 -36.61
N SER A 289 31.03 15.81 -35.30
CA SER A 289 32.23 16.01 -34.45
C SER A 289 33.38 15.07 -34.79
N GLY A 290 33.11 13.96 -35.49
CA GLY A 290 34.08 12.88 -35.73
C GLY A 290 34.40 12.04 -34.49
N ASP A 291 33.80 12.35 -33.33
CA ASP A 291 33.96 11.59 -32.10
C ASP A 291 33.06 10.34 -32.14
N LYS A 292 33.67 9.20 -32.48
CA LYS A 292 32.98 7.92 -32.62
C LYS A 292 32.30 7.46 -31.33
N THR A 293 32.82 7.82 -30.16
CA THR A 293 32.25 7.45 -28.86
C THR A 293 30.97 8.23 -28.61
N LEU A 294 31.00 9.53 -28.85
CA LEU A 294 29.83 10.41 -28.70
C LEU A 294 28.73 10.05 -29.71
N GLN A 295 29.12 9.70 -30.95
CA GLN A 295 28.20 9.26 -32.00
C GLN A 295 27.53 7.93 -31.69
N ALA A 296 28.27 6.97 -31.12
CA ALA A 296 27.73 5.69 -30.67
C ALA A 296 26.70 5.90 -29.55
N ALA A 297 27.03 6.70 -28.53
CA ALA A 297 26.13 6.98 -27.40
C ALA A 297 24.83 7.69 -27.83
N VAL A 298 24.90 8.66 -28.76
CA VAL A 298 23.69 9.32 -29.28
C VAL A 298 22.85 8.38 -30.16
N SER A 299 23.49 7.52 -30.94
CA SER A 299 22.77 6.54 -31.76
C SER A 299 22.06 5.50 -30.88
N GLU A 300 22.68 5.06 -29.79
CA GLU A 300 22.10 4.15 -28.81
C GLU A 300 20.90 4.78 -28.08
N MET A 301 21.03 6.04 -27.64
CA MET A 301 19.92 6.78 -27.03
C MET A 301 18.76 6.99 -28.01
N GLN A 302 19.03 7.36 -29.26
CA GLN A 302 17.98 7.54 -30.27
C GLN A 302 17.27 6.21 -30.57
N HIS A 303 18.02 5.12 -30.67
CA HIS A 303 17.45 3.79 -30.86
C HIS A 303 16.55 3.38 -29.68
N GLY A 304 16.94 3.68 -28.44
CA GLY A 304 16.10 3.45 -27.25
C GLY A 304 14.82 4.29 -27.25
N LEU A 305 14.89 5.56 -27.67
CA LEU A 305 13.71 6.43 -27.76
C LEU A 305 12.74 5.98 -28.87
N ASP A 306 13.27 5.63 -30.05
CA ASP A 306 12.48 5.12 -31.16
C ASP A 306 11.81 3.78 -30.79
N TYR A 307 12.52 2.94 -30.04
CA TYR A 307 12.01 1.69 -29.48
C TYR A 307 10.85 1.91 -28.52
N LEU A 308 11.00 2.80 -27.52
CA LEU A 308 9.95 3.13 -26.56
C LEU A 308 8.72 3.74 -27.25
N ALA A 309 8.92 4.61 -28.24
CA ALA A 309 7.83 5.18 -29.02
C ALA A 309 7.07 4.14 -29.85
N ALA A 310 7.78 3.14 -30.42
CA ALA A 310 7.17 2.03 -31.13
C ALA A 310 6.36 1.12 -30.18
N VAL A 311 6.91 0.81 -29.00
CA VAL A 311 6.23 0.06 -27.93
C VAL A 311 4.95 0.79 -27.51
N GLY A 312 5.01 2.08 -27.19
CA GLY A 312 3.85 2.88 -26.79
C GLY A 312 2.72 2.84 -27.83
N LYS A 313 3.01 3.15 -29.10
CA LYS A 313 2.02 3.11 -30.19
C LYS A 313 1.36 1.74 -30.34
N LYS A 314 2.11 0.66 -30.10
CA LYS A 314 1.60 -0.71 -30.23
C LYS A 314 0.77 -1.11 -29.02
N LEU A 315 1.16 -0.71 -27.81
CA LEU A 315 0.36 -0.90 -26.59
C LEU A 315 -1.00 -0.17 -26.68
N ASP A 316 -1.02 1.05 -27.21
CA ASP A 316 -2.25 1.78 -27.50
C ASP A 316 -3.17 1.00 -28.45
N SER A 317 -2.59 0.39 -29.49
CA SER A 317 -3.35 -0.44 -30.44
C SER A 317 -3.93 -1.72 -29.81
N LEU A 318 -3.36 -2.19 -28.69
CA LEU A 318 -3.82 -3.36 -27.94
C LEU A 318 -4.95 -3.04 -26.95
N LYS A 319 -5.45 -1.79 -26.93
CA LYS A 319 -6.49 -1.29 -26.02
C LYS A 319 -6.20 -1.63 -24.55
N LEU A 320 -4.93 -1.58 -24.16
CA LEU A 320 -4.56 -1.64 -22.76
C LEU A 320 -5.05 -0.35 -22.09
N ARG A 321 -5.38 -0.42 -20.80
CA ARG A 321 -5.76 0.80 -20.07
C ARG A 321 -4.51 1.66 -19.95
N GLU A 322 -4.64 2.97 -20.10
CA GLU A 322 -3.56 3.95 -20.05
C GLU A 322 -2.68 3.79 -18.78
N GLN A 323 -3.30 3.46 -17.64
CA GLN A 323 -2.62 3.14 -16.38
C GLN A 323 -1.73 1.89 -16.43
N ASP A 324 -2.08 0.90 -17.25
CA ASP A 324 -1.25 -0.31 -17.44
C ASP A 324 -0.02 0.02 -18.32
N ILE A 325 -0.08 1.07 -19.14
CA ILE A 325 1.01 1.58 -19.99
C ILE A 325 1.97 2.50 -19.20
N GLU A 326 1.46 3.31 -18.29
CA GLU A 326 2.30 4.16 -17.43
C GLU A 326 3.13 3.33 -16.44
N LYS A 327 2.51 2.34 -15.77
CA LYS A 327 3.23 1.39 -14.90
C LYS A 327 4.31 0.60 -15.66
N LEU A 328 4.08 0.34 -16.95
CA LEU A 328 5.02 -0.30 -17.86
C LEU A 328 6.27 0.56 -18.12
N LEU A 329 6.07 1.86 -18.36
CA LEU A 329 7.17 2.80 -18.63
C LEU A 329 7.95 3.13 -17.34
N GLU A 330 7.30 3.11 -16.18
CA GLU A 330 7.94 3.36 -14.88
C GLU A 330 8.75 2.18 -14.33
N SER A 331 8.34 0.94 -14.63
CA SER A 331 9.01 -0.28 -14.11
C SER A 331 10.14 -0.80 -15.01
N ALA A 332 10.21 -0.33 -16.25
CA ALA A 332 11.25 -0.75 -17.18
C ALA A 332 12.54 0.05 -16.94
N ASP A 333 13.51 -0.54 -16.24
CA ASP A 333 14.90 -0.05 -16.29
C ASP A 333 15.38 -0.16 -17.74
N ALA A 334 15.76 0.97 -18.35
CA ALA A 334 16.22 1.03 -19.74
C ALA A 334 17.37 0.03 -20.02
N LYS A 335 18.16 -0.33 -19.01
CA LYS A 335 19.19 -1.39 -19.12
C LYS A 335 18.61 -2.79 -19.37
N HIS A 336 17.48 -3.15 -18.75
CA HIS A 336 16.86 -4.46 -18.91
C HIS A 336 16.15 -4.60 -20.26
N LEU A 337 15.68 -3.49 -20.86
CA LEU A 337 15.05 -3.50 -22.19
C LEU A 337 16.07 -3.76 -23.32
N VAL A 338 17.33 -3.34 -23.16
CA VAL A 338 18.39 -3.54 -24.16
C VAL A 338 18.82 -5.00 -24.29
N GLU A 339 18.66 -5.80 -23.23
CA GLU A 339 18.99 -7.24 -23.23
C GLU A 339 17.90 -8.12 -23.84
N ILE A 340 16.68 -7.59 -23.99
CA ILE A 340 15.57 -8.29 -24.63
C ILE A 340 15.70 -8.07 -26.14
N ASP A 341 16.32 -9.03 -26.84
CA ASP A 341 16.38 -9.08 -28.31
C ASP A 341 14.96 -9.31 -28.91
N ALA A 342 14.17 -8.25 -28.93
CA ALA A 342 12.78 -8.24 -29.34
C ALA A 342 12.47 -6.99 -30.16
N ASP A 343 12.09 -7.18 -31.43
CA ASP A 343 11.62 -6.09 -32.30
C ASP A 343 10.18 -5.68 -31.91
N PRO A 344 9.96 -4.49 -31.35
CA PRO A 344 8.66 -4.05 -30.86
C PRO A 344 7.65 -3.81 -32.00
N ASN A 345 8.10 -3.80 -33.25
CA ASN A 345 7.25 -3.68 -34.42
C ASN A 345 6.63 -5.02 -34.86
N THR A 346 7.10 -6.14 -34.29
CA THR A 346 6.57 -7.48 -34.56
C THR A 346 5.64 -7.94 -33.44
N GLU A 347 4.65 -8.78 -33.77
CA GLU A 347 3.76 -9.36 -32.74
C GLU A 347 4.57 -10.22 -31.76
N GLU A 348 5.61 -10.90 -32.24
CA GLU A 348 6.51 -11.71 -31.42
C GLU A 348 7.31 -10.85 -30.43
N GLY A 349 7.93 -9.77 -30.90
CA GLY A 349 8.73 -8.92 -30.01
C GLY A 349 7.89 -8.24 -28.94
N VAL A 350 6.65 -7.83 -29.25
CA VAL A 350 5.68 -7.37 -28.25
C VAL A 350 5.37 -8.44 -27.21
N ALA A 351 5.16 -9.70 -27.65
CA ALA A 351 4.92 -10.80 -26.74
C ALA A 351 6.12 -11.07 -25.81
N ARG A 352 7.37 -10.98 -26.31
CA ARG A 352 8.60 -11.09 -25.49
C ARG A 352 8.72 -9.97 -24.46
N LEU A 353 8.45 -8.74 -24.89
CA LEU A 353 8.47 -7.58 -23.99
C LEU A 353 7.43 -7.72 -22.89
N MET A 354 6.21 -8.08 -23.25
CA MET A 354 5.17 -8.37 -22.28
C MET A 354 5.58 -9.48 -21.32
N ASN A 355 6.22 -10.55 -21.83
CA ASN A 355 6.69 -11.66 -21.01
C ASN A 355 7.70 -11.21 -19.95
N ALA A 356 8.71 -10.49 -20.39
CA ALA A 356 9.78 -10.01 -19.51
C ALA A 356 9.25 -9.01 -18.48
N LEU A 357 8.43 -8.04 -18.91
CA LEU A 357 7.97 -6.94 -18.06
C LEU A 357 6.87 -7.36 -17.08
N PHE A 358 5.90 -8.18 -17.49
CA PHE A 358 4.75 -8.52 -16.66
C PHE A 358 4.82 -9.89 -15.99
N PHE A 359 5.58 -10.80 -16.59
CA PHE A 359 5.59 -12.20 -16.17
C PHE A 359 6.98 -12.67 -15.77
N GLY A 360 7.98 -11.79 -15.77
CA GLY A 360 9.35 -12.09 -15.34
C GLY A 360 10.00 -13.23 -16.12
N GLY A 361 9.66 -13.38 -17.41
CA GLY A 361 10.16 -14.49 -18.24
C GLY A 361 9.27 -15.75 -18.22
N ASP A 362 8.18 -15.76 -17.45
CA ASP A 362 7.29 -16.92 -17.27
C ASP A 362 6.22 -16.98 -18.37
N TRP A 363 6.54 -17.67 -19.46
CA TRP A 363 5.65 -17.83 -20.61
C TRP A 363 4.34 -18.55 -20.30
N ASP A 364 4.32 -19.46 -19.33
CA ASP A 364 3.11 -20.18 -18.94
C ASP A 364 2.12 -19.24 -18.22
N LYS A 365 2.63 -18.34 -17.36
CA LYS A 365 1.80 -17.28 -16.75
C LYS A 365 1.24 -16.31 -17.80
N GLN A 366 2.05 -15.90 -18.77
CA GLN A 366 1.56 -15.06 -19.85
C GLN A 366 0.48 -15.75 -20.68
N LEU A 367 0.63 -17.04 -20.98
CA LEU A 367 -0.37 -17.79 -21.73
C LEU A 367 -1.70 -17.84 -20.96
N GLN A 368 -1.67 -18.22 -19.68
CA GLN A 368 -2.85 -18.24 -18.81
C GLN A 368 -3.55 -16.88 -18.75
N TRP A 369 -2.78 -15.80 -18.60
CA TRP A 369 -3.31 -14.45 -18.60
C TRP A 369 -3.99 -14.11 -19.94
N THR A 370 -3.32 -14.40 -21.06
CA THR A 370 -3.83 -14.12 -22.41
C THR A 370 -5.13 -14.88 -22.70
N GLU A 371 -5.21 -16.15 -22.30
CA GLU A 371 -6.41 -16.98 -22.44
C GLU A 371 -7.58 -16.47 -21.58
N LYS A 372 -7.31 -16.13 -20.31
CA LYS A 372 -8.30 -15.60 -19.37
C LYS A 372 -8.98 -14.33 -19.90
N HIS A 373 -8.26 -13.52 -20.67
CA HIS A 373 -8.78 -12.27 -21.25
C HIS A 373 -9.37 -12.45 -22.66
N GLY A 374 -9.56 -13.69 -23.13
CA GLY A 374 -10.22 -13.97 -24.41
C GLY A 374 -9.39 -13.59 -25.66
N ARG A 375 -8.08 -13.36 -25.52
CA ARG A 375 -7.18 -12.93 -26.60
C ARG A 375 -6.67 -14.14 -27.40
N LYS A 376 -7.58 -14.80 -28.12
CA LYS A 376 -7.30 -16.08 -28.82
C LYS A 376 -6.14 -16.04 -29.81
N ARG A 377 -5.91 -14.90 -30.48
CA ARG A 377 -4.81 -14.74 -31.44
C ARG A 377 -3.46 -14.68 -30.70
N ASP A 378 -3.38 -13.84 -29.68
CA ASP A 378 -2.19 -13.65 -28.86
C ASP A 378 -1.83 -14.93 -28.10
N ALA A 379 -2.83 -15.69 -27.61
CA ALA A 379 -2.61 -16.96 -26.93
C ALA A 379 -1.95 -18.00 -27.86
N LYS A 380 -2.36 -18.05 -29.14
CA LYS A 380 -1.72 -18.92 -30.14
C LYS A 380 -0.27 -18.52 -30.40
N LEU A 381 0.01 -17.22 -30.46
CA LEU A 381 1.36 -16.71 -30.63
C LEU A 381 2.24 -17.10 -29.44
N VAL A 382 1.80 -16.84 -28.20
CA VAL A 382 2.53 -17.22 -26.98
C VAL A 382 2.77 -18.73 -26.92
N GLN A 383 1.76 -19.54 -27.25
CA GLN A 383 1.89 -21.00 -27.30
C GLN A 383 2.94 -21.48 -28.32
N GLN A 384 3.02 -20.81 -29.48
CA GLN A 384 4.04 -21.08 -30.49
C GLN A 384 5.43 -20.74 -29.95
N MET A 385 5.59 -19.59 -29.30
CA MET A 385 6.87 -19.17 -28.70
C MET A 385 7.37 -20.11 -27.60
N ILE A 386 6.47 -20.63 -26.76
CA ILE A 386 6.78 -21.68 -25.77
C ILE A 386 7.33 -22.93 -26.47
N THR A 387 6.71 -23.31 -27.59
CA THR A 387 7.10 -24.50 -28.37
C THR A 387 8.49 -24.31 -28.99
N ASP A 388 8.71 -23.17 -29.63
CA ASP A 388 9.97 -22.82 -30.28
C ASP A 388 11.13 -22.69 -29.25
N SER A 389 10.86 -22.12 -28.08
CA SER A 389 11.82 -22.04 -26.97
C SER A 389 12.24 -23.43 -26.46
N LYS A 390 11.26 -24.34 -26.28
CA LYS A 390 11.52 -25.73 -25.84
C LYS A 390 12.31 -26.53 -26.89
N MET A 391 12.10 -26.28 -28.18
CA MET A 391 12.88 -26.91 -29.24
C MET A 391 14.34 -26.42 -29.29
N ASN A 392 14.57 -25.13 -29.05
CA ASN A 392 15.91 -24.55 -29.05
C ASN A 392 16.74 -24.93 -27.82
N GLN A 393 16.12 -25.26 -26.68
CA GLN A 393 16.82 -25.77 -25.49
C GLN A 393 17.25 -27.25 -25.61
N GLY A 394 16.81 -27.96 -26.65
CA GLY A 394 17.12 -29.38 -26.90
C GLY A 394 18.18 -29.62 -27.99
N LEU A 395 18.77 -28.57 -28.56
CA LEU A 395 19.87 -28.67 -29.53
C LEU A 395 21.20 -28.50 -28.78
N PRO A 396 22.15 -29.45 -28.90
CA PRO A 396 23.41 -29.44 -28.15
C PRO A 396 24.36 -28.30 -28.53
#